data_AF-A0A819PP18-F1
#
_entry.id   AF-A0A819PP18-F1
#
_cell.length_a   1.000
_cell.length_b   1.000
_cell.length_c   1.000
_cell.angle_alpha   90.00
_cell.angle_beta   90.00
_cell.angle_gamma   90.00
#
_symmetry.space_group_name_H-M   'P 1'
#
loop_
_entity.id
_entity.type
_entity.pdbx_description
1 polymer ?
#
loop_
_entity_poly.entity_id
_entity_poly.type
_entity_poly.pdbx_seq_one_letter_code
_entity_poly.pdbx_strand_id
1 'polypeptide(L)'
;LDVANRFVDYHTKEFGFEKVNVEFRLGKIEQLTDDPELKTNSFDVAVSNCVVNLSPDKKKVLQQVYEMLKPGGEFYFSDMYADRPIPKELHSNKILWVKYTYLGDIKYASCTYRLFKNKSIEDLTTFDNKYGALVTYITPITNYEHELQFDQSITLKLRGQPQYLNAELIKMLRISRYSENFKIDPVTDEKEISDLTTQH
;
A
#
# COMPACT_ATOMS: atom_id res chain seq x y z
N LEU A 1 23.88 -9.51 -3.92
CA LEU A 1 24.04 -8.06 -4.19
C LEU A 1 24.73 -7.83 -5.53
N ASP A 2 25.80 -8.57 -5.83
CA ASP A 2 26.63 -8.44 -7.03
C ASP A 2 25.85 -8.46 -8.35
N VAL A 3 24.88 -9.37 -8.51
CA VAL A 3 24.07 -9.45 -9.72
C VAL A 3 23.26 -8.16 -9.93
N ALA A 4 22.66 -7.60 -8.88
CA ALA A 4 21.86 -6.38 -8.99
C ALA A 4 22.74 -5.17 -9.36
N ASN A 5 23.87 -5.02 -8.67
CA ASN A 5 24.81 -3.92 -8.92
C ASN A 5 25.43 -3.98 -10.32
N ARG A 6 25.67 -5.18 -10.87
CA ARG A 6 26.23 -5.37 -12.22
C ARG A 6 25.40 -4.69 -13.32
N PHE A 7 24.08 -4.54 -13.12
CA PHE A 7 23.18 -4.01 -14.15
C PHE A 7 22.72 -2.57 -13.90
N VAL A 8 23.27 -1.87 -12.89
CA VAL A 8 22.88 -0.48 -12.60
C VAL A 8 23.17 0.44 -13.78
N ASP A 9 24.40 0.43 -14.31
CA ASP A 9 24.80 1.28 -15.43
C ASP A 9 24.01 0.96 -16.71
N TYR A 10 23.77 -0.33 -16.94
CA TYR A 10 22.98 -0.81 -18.08
C TYR A 10 21.57 -0.20 -18.06
N HIS A 11 20.83 -0.35 -16.95
CA HIS A 11 19.45 0.16 -16.87
C HIS A 11 19.39 1.69 -16.79
N THR A 12 20.38 2.34 -16.16
CA THR A 12 20.48 3.81 -16.15
C THR A 12 20.51 4.34 -17.59
N LYS A 13 21.34 3.73 -18.45
CA LYS A 13 21.44 4.09 -19.86
C LYS A 13 20.20 3.70 -20.67
N GLU A 14 19.70 2.48 -20.48
CA GLU A 14 18.57 1.94 -21.25
C GLU A 14 17.29 2.78 -21.03
N PHE A 15 17.08 3.27 -19.81
CA PHE A 15 15.93 4.13 -19.48
C PHE A 15 16.21 5.63 -19.67
N GLY A 16 17.38 6.01 -20.17
CA GLY A 16 17.71 7.41 -20.52
C GLY A 16 17.91 8.34 -19.31
N PHE A 17 18.27 7.80 -18.14
CA PHE A 17 18.58 8.63 -16.97
C PHE A 17 20.02 9.15 -17.04
N GLU A 18 20.22 10.44 -16.74
CA GLU A 18 21.56 11.06 -16.70
C GLU A 18 22.39 10.61 -15.49
N LYS A 19 21.72 10.15 -14.42
CA LYS A 19 22.32 9.75 -13.15
C LYS A 19 21.61 8.51 -12.61
N VAL A 20 22.35 7.71 -11.85
CA VAL A 20 21.80 6.55 -11.13
C VAL A 20 20.72 7.02 -10.15
N ASN A 21 19.58 6.33 -10.16
CA ASN A 21 18.43 6.57 -9.28
C ASN A 21 18.02 5.31 -8.50
N VAL A 22 18.86 4.27 -8.48
CA VAL A 22 18.65 3.02 -7.76
C VAL A 22 19.83 2.73 -6.85
N GLU A 23 19.55 2.11 -5.71
CA GLU A 23 20.56 1.67 -4.77
C GLU A 23 20.16 0.31 -4.20
N PHE A 24 21.12 -0.60 -4.06
CA PHE A 24 20.90 -1.91 -3.47
C PHE A 24 21.70 -2.05 -2.18
N ARG A 25 21.00 -2.42 -1.11
CA ARG A 25 21.57 -2.55 0.23
C ARG A 25 21.40 -3.98 0.73
N LEU A 26 22.44 -4.52 1.35
CA LEU A 26 22.37 -5.82 2.03
C LEU A 26 21.88 -5.59 3.46
N GLY A 27 20.76 -6.21 3.82
CA GLY A 27 20.21 -6.08 5.16
C GLY A 27 19.09 -7.08 5.41
N LYS A 28 18.54 -7.02 6.62
CA LYS A 28 17.35 -7.77 7.02
C LYS A 28 16.16 -6.84 7.03
N ILE A 29 15.02 -7.29 6.50
CA ILE A 29 13.79 -6.48 6.42
C ILE A 29 13.19 -6.17 7.81
N GLU A 30 13.62 -6.91 8.83
CA GLU A 30 13.30 -6.68 10.24
C GLU A 30 14.14 -5.57 10.90
N GLN A 31 15.13 -5.03 10.19
CA GLN A 31 16.18 -4.14 10.74
C GLN A 31 16.45 -2.93 9.83
N LEU A 32 15.47 -2.49 9.05
CA LEU A 32 15.62 -1.33 8.16
C LEU A 32 16.11 -0.08 8.91
N THR A 33 15.58 0.18 10.12
CA THR A 33 15.94 1.35 10.95
C THR A 33 17.35 1.28 11.53
N ASP A 34 18.00 0.12 11.44
CA ASP A 34 19.35 -0.07 11.95
C ASP A 34 20.40 0.39 10.92
N ASP A 35 19.99 0.60 9.66
CA ASP A 35 20.86 1.14 8.61
C ASP A 35 20.99 2.67 8.76
N PRO A 36 22.19 3.20 9.06
CA PRO A 36 22.38 4.61 9.39
C PRO A 36 22.16 5.57 8.21
N GLU A 37 22.15 5.08 6.97
CA GLU A 37 21.87 5.93 5.81
C GLU A 37 20.39 5.95 5.45
N LEU A 38 19.59 5.01 5.98
CA LEU A 38 18.14 5.00 5.81
C LEU A 38 17.49 5.91 6.85
N LYS A 39 16.80 6.96 6.39
CA LYS A 39 16.07 7.87 7.26
C LYS A 39 14.64 7.37 7.47
N THR A 40 14.14 7.44 8.70
CA THR A 40 12.72 7.24 8.96
C THR A 40 11.88 8.35 8.32
N ASN A 41 10.61 8.07 8.05
CA ASN A 41 9.70 9.00 7.37
C ASN A 41 10.27 9.57 6.05
N SER A 42 10.96 8.75 5.26
CA SER A 42 11.63 9.22 4.03
C SER A 42 11.14 8.55 2.75
N PHE A 43 10.38 7.46 2.86
CA PHE A 43 9.87 6.70 1.72
C PHE A 43 8.39 7.00 1.45
N ASP A 44 8.06 7.28 0.18
CA ASP A 44 6.67 7.47 -0.25
C ASP A 44 5.94 6.14 -0.43
N VAL A 45 6.64 5.13 -0.93
CA VAL A 45 6.09 3.80 -1.22
C VAL A 45 7.09 2.73 -0.81
N ALA A 46 6.62 1.71 -0.12
CA ALA A 46 7.31 0.44 0.07
C ALA A 46 6.58 -0.63 -0.74
N VAL A 47 7.34 -1.51 -1.40
CA VAL A 47 6.79 -2.63 -2.16
C VAL A 47 7.43 -3.94 -1.74
N SER A 48 6.65 -5.02 -1.75
CA SER A 48 7.14 -6.35 -1.44
C SER A 48 6.28 -7.41 -2.14
N ASN A 49 6.90 -8.53 -2.51
CA ASN A 49 6.20 -9.66 -3.09
C ASN A 49 6.72 -10.98 -2.48
N CYS A 50 5.84 -11.73 -1.82
CA CYS A 50 6.07 -13.08 -1.28
C CYS A 50 7.21 -13.26 -0.27
N VAL A 51 7.74 -12.18 0.33
CA VAL A 51 8.87 -12.27 1.29
C VAL A 51 8.48 -11.98 2.74
N VAL A 52 7.38 -11.26 3.00
CA VAL A 52 6.96 -10.93 4.38
C VAL A 52 6.63 -12.21 5.14
N ASN A 53 5.98 -13.17 4.47
CA ASN A 53 5.65 -14.42 5.10
C ASN A 53 6.84 -15.26 5.54
N LEU A 54 7.98 -15.12 4.87
CA LEU A 54 9.22 -15.82 5.19
C LEU A 54 9.93 -15.25 6.41
N SER A 55 9.53 -14.06 6.87
CA SER A 55 10.11 -13.44 8.06
C SER A 55 9.72 -14.21 9.33
N PRO A 56 10.68 -14.43 10.26
CA PRO A 56 10.40 -14.98 11.58
C PRO A 56 9.64 -13.98 12.47
N ASP A 57 9.69 -12.67 12.17
CA ASP A 57 9.00 -11.62 12.93
C ASP A 57 8.29 -10.63 11.99
N LYS A 58 7.13 -11.08 11.51
CA LYS A 58 6.24 -10.29 10.62
C LYS A 58 5.85 -8.95 11.24
N LYS A 59 5.64 -8.91 12.57
CA LYS A 59 5.26 -7.69 13.27
C LYS A 59 6.40 -6.67 13.20
N LYS A 60 7.64 -7.12 13.39
CA LYS A 60 8.82 -6.27 13.25
C LYS A 60 8.96 -5.76 11.81
N VAL A 61 8.77 -6.60 10.79
CA VAL A 61 8.78 -6.15 9.37
C VAL A 61 7.78 -5.02 9.15
N LEU A 62 6.51 -5.22 9.55
CA LEU A 62 5.47 -4.21 9.39
C LEU A 62 5.80 -2.92 10.15
N GLN A 63 6.34 -3.02 11.37
CA GLN A 63 6.78 -1.86 12.14
C GLN A 63 7.92 -1.11 11.44
N GLN A 64 8.93 -1.82 10.91
CA GLN A 64 10.07 -1.20 10.23
C GLN A 64 9.64 -0.47 8.96
N VAL A 65 8.76 -1.08 8.17
CA VAL A 65 8.16 -0.42 7.00
C VAL A 65 7.36 0.80 7.43
N TYR A 66 6.55 0.69 8.49
CA TYR A 66 5.81 1.82 9.04
C TYR A 66 6.74 2.98 9.46
N GLU A 67 7.84 2.72 10.16
CA GLU A 67 8.80 3.76 10.55
C GLU A 67 9.46 4.44 9.33
N MET A 68 9.74 3.66 8.27
CA MET A 68 10.37 4.17 7.06
C MET A 68 9.46 5.04 6.19
N LEU A 69 8.18 4.72 6.14
CA LEU A 69 7.22 5.47 5.33
C LEU A 69 7.01 6.89 5.86
N LYS A 70 6.93 7.86 4.95
CA LYS A 70 6.41 9.20 5.25
C LYS A 70 4.96 9.10 5.75
N PRO A 71 4.47 10.08 6.53
CA PRO A 71 3.03 10.21 6.72
C PRO A 71 2.32 10.35 5.35
N GLY A 72 1.30 9.53 5.13
CA GLY A 72 0.61 9.37 3.85
C GLY A 72 1.29 8.42 2.85
N GLY A 73 2.47 7.89 3.20
CA GLY A 73 3.14 6.86 2.44
C GLY A 73 2.38 5.53 2.46
N GLU A 74 2.71 4.66 1.52
CA GLU A 74 1.96 3.42 1.26
C GLU A 74 2.88 2.20 1.27
N PHE A 75 2.48 1.14 1.98
CA PHE A 75 3.03 -0.20 1.77
C PHE A 75 2.10 -0.98 0.85
N TYR A 76 2.56 -1.21 -0.39
CA TYR A 76 1.84 -1.96 -1.42
C TYR A 76 2.51 -3.32 -1.62
N PHE A 77 1.91 -4.39 -1.10
CA PHE A 77 2.57 -5.70 -1.11
C PHE A 77 1.62 -6.85 -1.39
N SER A 78 2.17 -7.89 -2.01
CA SER A 78 1.47 -9.15 -2.29
C SER A 78 2.09 -10.27 -1.48
N ASP A 79 1.25 -11.10 -0.86
CA ASP A 79 1.70 -12.31 -0.17
C ASP A 79 0.60 -13.39 -0.16
N MET A 80 0.95 -14.58 0.32
CA MET A 80 0.05 -15.72 0.46
C MET A 80 -0.70 -15.71 1.80
N TYR A 81 -2.00 -15.95 1.77
CA TYR A 81 -2.84 -15.99 2.97
C TYR A 81 -3.65 -17.28 2.98
N ALA A 82 -3.83 -17.83 4.18
CA ALA A 82 -4.71 -18.97 4.41
C ALA A 82 -6.11 -18.48 4.80
N ASP A 83 -7.13 -19.24 4.38
CA ASP A 83 -8.53 -18.99 4.76
C ASP A 83 -8.81 -19.19 6.26
N ARG A 84 -7.88 -19.81 6.99
CA ARG A 84 -7.97 -20.10 8.42
C ARG A 84 -6.58 -20.15 9.08
N PRO A 85 -6.50 -20.07 10.42
CA PRO A 85 -5.24 -20.26 11.14
C PRO A 85 -4.60 -21.61 10.86
N ILE A 86 -3.28 -21.63 10.59
CA ILE A 86 -2.52 -22.86 10.36
C ILE A 86 -2.18 -23.52 11.70
N PRO A 87 -2.53 -24.82 11.91
CA PRO A 87 -2.18 -25.57 13.12
C PRO A 87 -0.69 -25.53 13.45
N LYS A 88 -0.34 -25.36 14.74
CA LYS A 88 1.02 -25.10 15.22
C LYS A 88 2.02 -26.19 14.81
N GLU A 89 1.55 -27.43 14.73
CA GLU A 89 2.32 -28.61 14.37
C GLU A 89 2.98 -28.47 12.99
N LEU A 90 2.31 -27.75 12.08
CA LEU A 90 2.71 -27.57 10.70
C LEU A 90 3.71 -26.42 10.49
N HIS A 91 3.91 -25.56 11.50
CA HIS A 91 4.86 -24.43 11.41
C HIS A 91 6.31 -24.88 11.37
N SER A 92 6.61 -26.09 11.86
CA SER A 92 7.97 -26.65 11.90
C SER A 92 8.43 -27.22 10.56
N ASN A 93 7.51 -27.45 9.61
CA ASN A 93 7.83 -28.04 8.32
C ASN A 93 8.25 -26.97 7.30
N LYS A 94 9.56 -26.82 7.11
CA LYS A 94 10.17 -25.81 6.21
C LYS A 94 9.69 -25.90 4.75
N ILE A 95 9.32 -27.08 4.26
CA ILE A 95 8.86 -27.24 2.87
C ILE A 95 7.43 -26.70 2.72
N LEU A 96 6.56 -26.98 3.69
CA LEU A 96 5.18 -26.49 3.70
C LEU A 96 5.12 -24.97 3.87
N TRP A 97 6.02 -24.42 4.68
CA TRP A 97 6.14 -22.98 4.91
C TRP A 97 6.49 -22.17 3.65
N VAL A 98 7.26 -22.76 2.72
CA VAL A 98 7.68 -22.08 1.49
C VAL A 98 6.71 -22.32 0.33
N LYS A 99 6.12 -23.51 0.25
CA LYS A 99 5.37 -23.92 -0.94
C LYS A 99 3.86 -23.69 -0.85
N TYR A 100 3.29 -23.54 0.35
CA TYR A 100 1.83 -23.39 0.55
C TYR A 100 0.97 -24.49 -0.15
N THR A 101 1.56 -25.65 -0.51
CA THR A 101 0.94 -26.56 -1.49
C THR A 101 0.20 -27.75 -0.89
N TYR A 102 0.38 -28.12 0.40
CA TYR A 102 -0.15 -29.42 0.89
C TYR A 102 -0.57 -29.43 2.35
N LEU A 103 -1.57 -28.63 2.74
CA LEU A 103 -2.15 -28.64 4.09
C LEU A 103 -3.66 -28.94 4.06
N GLY A 104 -4.03 -30.14 3.59
CA GLY A 104 -5.41 -30.64 3.65
C GLY A 104 -6.42 -29.70 2.99
N ASP A 105 -7.51 -29.38 3.70
CA ASP A 105 -8.60 -28.51 3.24
C ASP A 105 -8.36 -27.01 3.44
N ILE A 106 -7.13 -26.60 3.77
CA ILE A 106 -6.78 -25.17 3.91
C ILE A 106 -6.66 -24.57 2.50
N LYS A 107 -7.43 -23.50 2.26
CA LYS A 107 -7.36 -22.76 1.00
C LYS A 107 -6.37 -21.62 1.14
N TYR A 108 -5.55 -21.44 0.10
CA TYR A 108 -4.58 -20.35 0.02
C TYR A 108 -4.96 -19.39 -1.10
N ALA A 109 -4.77 -18.09 -0.84
CA ALA A 109 -4.93 -17.05 -1.85
C ALA A 109 -3.72 -16.10 -1.82
N SER A 110 -3.28 -15.69 -3.00
CA SER A 110 -2.37 -14.54 -3.12
C SER A 110 -3.22 -13.28 -3.02
N CYS A 111 -2.95 -12.44 -2.02
CA CYS A 111 -3.65 -11.17 -1.83
C CYS A 111 -2.67 -10.02 -1.93
N THR A 112 -3.07 -8.95 -2.61
CA THR A 112 -2.34 -7.68 -2.64
C THR A 112 -3.03 -6.69 -1.73
N TYR A 113 -2.29 -6.15 -0.77
CA TYR A 113 -2.77 -5.17 0.20
C TYR A 113 -2.13 -3.81 -0.02
N ARG A 114 -2.90 -2.78 0.33
CA ARG A 114 -2.50 -1.37 0.34
C ARG A 114 -2.63 -0.87 1.77
N LEU A 115 -1.50 -0.62 2.44
CA LEU A 115 -1.49 -0.12 3.81
C LEU A 115 -0.95 1.31 3.82
N PHE A 116 -1.82 2.28 4.06
CA PHE A 116 -1.42 3.69 4.14
C PHE A 116 -1.00 4.05 5.57
N LYS A 117 0.16 4.71 5.71
CA LYS A 117 0.60 5.29 6.97
C LYS A 117 -0.20 6.54 7.25
N ASN A 118 -1.05 6.50 8.26
CA ASN A 118 -1.78 7.68 8.69
C ASN A 118 -0.87 8.65 9.48
N LYS A 119 -1.19 9.95 9.46
CA LYS A 119 -0.62 10.93 10.41
C LYS A 119 -1.10 10.60 11.83
N SER A 120 -0.45 11.17 12.85
CA SER A 120 -0.90 10.96 14.23
C SER A 120 -2.38 11.35 14.39
N ILE A 121 -3.06 10.70 15.34
CA ILE A 121 -4.50 10.86 15.59
C ILE A 121 -4.90 12.32 15.84
N GLU A 122 -3.96 13.18 16.25
CA GLU A 122 -4.18 14.59 16.55
C GLU A 122 -4.51 15.42 15.29
N ASP A 123 -3.89 15.13 14.14
CA ASP A 123 -4.20 15.80 12.87
C ASP A 123 -5.58 15.41 12.32
N LEU A 124 -6.14 14.28 12.78
CA LEU A 124 -7.42 13.75 12.30
C LEU A 124 -8.65 14.54 12.79
N THR A 125 -8.49 15.39 13.80
CA THR A 125 -9.58 16.17 14.42
C THR A 125 -9.91 17.45 13.66
N THR A 126 -9.10 17.83 12.67
CA THR A 126 -9.26 19.10 11.92
C THR A 126 -9.91 18.92 10.54
N PHE A 127 -10.16 17.68 10.10
CA PHE A 127 -10.73 17.43 8.78
C PHE A 127 -12.26 17.44 8.80
N ASP A 128 -12.84 18.43 8.11
CA ASP A 128 -14.28 18.62 7.92
C ASP A 128 -14.90 17.62 6.92
N ASN A 129 -14.63 16.32 7.10
CA ASN A 129 -15.21 15.22 6.30
C ASN A 129 -15.80 14.14 7.22
N LYS A 130 -16.44 14.56 8.32
CA LYS A 130 -17.05 13.65 9.30
C LYS A 130 -17.92 12.57 8.64
N TYR A 131 -18.60 12.95 7.57
CA TYR A 131 -19.55 12.14 6.83
C TYR A 131 -19.01 11.56 5.52
N GLY A 132 -17.72 11.72 5.21
CA GLY A 132 -17.16 11.37 3.90
C GLY A 132 -17.23 12.50 2.89
N ALA A 133 -17.03 12.18 1.61
CA ALA A 133 -17.02 13.16 0.52
C ALA A 133 -17.34 12.52 -0.84
N LEU A 134 -17.82 13.34 -1.76
CA LEU A 134 -17.91 12.99 -3.17
C LEU A 134 -16.53 13.18 -3.83
N VAL A 135 -16.04 12.15 -4.50
CA VAL A 135 -14.70 12.10 -5.09
C VAL A 135 -14.79 11.99 -6.60
N THR A 136 -14.09 12.88 -7.28
CA THR A 136 -13.93 12.85 -8.75
C THR A 136 -12.45 12.74 -9.09
N TYR A 137 -12.08 11.77 -9.93
CA TYR A 137 -10.73 11.65 -10.48
C TYR A 137 -10.54 12.71 -11.57
N ILE A 138 -9.61 13.65 -11.41
CA ILE A 138 -9.51 14.84 -12.29
C ILE A 138 -8.21 14.94 -13.08
N THR A 139 -7.11 14.44 -12.54
CA THR A 139 -5.77 14.56 -13.14
C THR A 139 -5.17 13.17 -13.29
N PRO A 140 -4.77 12.75 -14.51
CA PRO A 140 -4.29 11.39 -14.74
C PRO A 140 -3.02 11.08 -13.94
N ILE A 141 -2.97 9.87 -13.42
CA ILE A 141 -1.81 9.22 -12.82
C ILE A 141 -1.18 8.35 -13.90
N THR A 142 0.15 8.34 -13.99
CA THR A 142 0.89 7.51 -14.95
C THR A 142 0.49 6.03 -14.82
N ASN A 143 0.21 5.38 -15.96
CA ASN A 143 -0.34 4.02 -16.11
C ASN A 143 -1.80 3.85 -15.65
N TYR A 144 -2.49 4.92 -15.26
CA TYR A 144 -3.89 4.93 -14.86
C TYR A 144 -4.61 6.12 -15.51
N GLU A 145 -4.30 6.40 -16.78
CA GLU A 145 -4.75 7.59 -17.51
C GLU A 145 -6.26 7.64 -17.73
N HIS A 146 -6.96 6.50 -17.63
CA HIS A 146 -8.40 6.42 -17.88
C HIS A 146 -9.21 6.07 -16.63
N GLU A 147 -8.70 5.17 -15.80
CA GLU A 147 -9.33 4.75 -14.56
C GLU A 147 -8.29 4.28 -13.55
N LEU A 148 -8.58 4.52 -12.27
CA LEU A 148 -7.83 3.98 -11.16
C LEU A 148 -8.71 2.96 -10.44
N GLN A 149 -8.35 1.68 -10.55
CA GLN A 149 -8.84 0.66 -9.64
C GLN A 149 -8.10 0.82 -8.31
N PHE A 150 -8.76 1.49 -7.34
CA PHE A 150 -8.13 1.81 -6.07
C PHE A 150 -8.04 0.57 -5.17
N ASP A 151 -9.12 -0.22 -5.13
CA ASP A 151 -9.19 -1.53 -4.50
C ASP A 151 -10.21 -2.43 -5.24
N GLN A 152 -10.59 -3.56 -4.64
CA GLN A 152 -11.53 -4.51 -5.25
C GLN A 152 -12.95 -3.95 -5.44
N SER A 153 -13.33 -2.95 -4.63
CA SER A 153 -14.67 -2.35 -4.62
C SER A 153 -14.70 -0.97 -5.27
N ILE A 154 -13.57 -0.27 -5.35
CA ILE A 154 -13.52 1.13 -5.78
C ILE A 154 -12.76 1.26 -7.09
N THR A 155 -13.45 1.72 -8.12
CA THR A 155 -12.86 2.10 -9.41
C THR A 155 -13.29 3.51 -9.78
N LEU A 156 -12.33 4.42 -9.86
CA LEU A 156 -12.54 5.84 -10.14
C LEU A 156 -12.15 6.14 -11.59
N LYS A 157 -13.11 6.54 -12.43
CA LYS A 157 -12.87 6.89 -13.83
C LYS A 157 -12.48 8.35 -13.98
N LEU A 158 -11.50 8.64 -14.85
CA LEU A 158 -11.02 10.00 -15.07
C LEU A 158 -12.16 10.86 -15.61
N ARG A 159 -12.43 11.97 -14.92
CA ARG A 159 -13.55 12.89 -15.17
C ARG A 159 -14.91 12.17 -15.20
N GLY A 160 -15.03 11.07 -14.47
CA GLY A 160 -16.26 10.32 -14.29
C GLY A 160 -17.25 11.01 -13.34
N GLN A 161 -18.38 10.34 -13.10
CA GLN A 161 -19.34 10.80 -12.10
C GLN A 161 -18.71 10.78 -10.70
N PRO A 162 -19.01 11.78 -9.85
CA PRO A 162 -18.54 11.77 -8.46
C PRO A 162 -19.03 10.52 -7.73
N GLN A 163 -18.13 9.87 -6.98
CA GLN A 163 -18.44 8.70 -6.15
C GLN A 163 -18.32 9.04 -4.68
N TYR A 164 -19.29 8.62 -3.88
CA TYR A 164 -19.21 8.80 -2.43
C TYR A 164 -18.17 7.85 -1.83
N LEU A 165 -17.22 8.41 -1.09
CA LEU A 165 -16.26 7.64 -0.29
C LEU A 165 -16.38 8.03 1.19
N ASN A 166 -16.23 7.03 2.07
CA ASN A 166 -16.28 7.25 3.51
C ASN A 166 -15.07 8.07 4.01
N ALA A 167 -15.19 8.59 5.24
CA ALA A 167 -14.17 9.45 5.84
C ALA A 167 -12.76 8.84 5.87
N GLU A 168 -12.62 7.53 6.07
CA GLU A 168 -11.30 6.87 6.12
C GLU A 168 -10.60 6.85 4.77
N LEU A 169 -11.33 6.54 3.70
CA LEU A 169 -10.79 6.56 2.34
C LEU A 169 -10.43 7.99 1.91
N ILE A 170 -11.26 8.97 2.27
CA ILE A 170 -10.95 10.39 2.01
C ILE A 170 -9.66 10.81 2.69
N LYS A 171 -9.44 10.40 3.95
CA LYS A 171 -8.18 10.65 4.64
C LYS A 171 -7.01 10.07 3.84
N MET A 172 -7.09 8.80 3.44
CA MET A 172 -6.04 8.15 2.65
C MET A 172 -5.72 8.89 1.35
N LEU A 173 -6.73 9.29 0.57
CA LEU A 173 -6.53 10.03 -0.68
C LEU A 173 -5.89 11.39 -0.44
N ARG A 174 -6.31 12.13 0.60
CA ARG A 174 -5.80 13.48 0.89
C ARG A 174 -4.38 13.51 1.41
N ILE A 175 -3.98 12.54 2.23
CA ILE A 175 -2.64 12.54 2.85
C ILE A 175 -1.58 11.90 1.96
N SER A 176 -1.98 11.08 1.00
CA SER A 176 -1.06 10.34 0.14
C SER A 176 -0.67 11.12 -1.11
N ARG A 177 0.20 10.53 -1.93
CA ARG A 177 0.61 11.05 -3.25
C ARG A 177 -0.53 11.27 -4.24
N TYR A 178 -1.74 10.80 -3.92
CA TYR A 178 -2.92 10.90 -4.76
C TYR A 178 -3.68 12.21 -4.60
N SER A 179 -3.34 13.03 -3.60
CA SER A 179 -4.15 14.18 -3.18
C SER A 179 -4.49 15.17 -4.29
N GLU A 180 -3.54 15.41 -5.20
CA GLU A 180 -3.70 16.34 -6.34
C GLU A 180 -4.48 15.74 -7.52
N ASN A 181 -4.68 14.42 -7.51
CA ASN A 181 -5.39 13.71 -8.59
C ASN A 181 -6.90 13.73 -8.43
N PHE A 182 -7.42 14.09 -7.25
CA PHE A 182 -8.83 13.99 -6.91
C PHE A 182 -9.42 15.34 -6.49
N LYS A 183 -10.59 15.66 -7.04
CA LYS A 183 -11.48 16.67 -6.46
C LYS A 183 -12.31 16.00 -5.38
N ILE A 184 -12.31 16.59 -4.18
CA ILE A 184 -12.98 16.04 -3.01
C ILE A 184 -13.93 17.11 -2.46
N ASP A 185 -15.23 16.88 -2.65
CA ASP A 185 -16.32 17.75 -2.22
C ASP A 185 -16.96 17.15 -0.94
N PRO A 186 -16.73 17.74 0.27
CA PRO A 186 -17.21 17.19 1.53
C PRO A 186 -18.74 17.04 1.58
N VAL A 187 -19.21 15.97 2.22
CA VAL A 187 -20.63 15.81 2.56
C VAL A 187 -20.88 16.46 3.91
N THR A 188 -21.84 17.38 3.98
CA THR A 188 -22.10 18.20 5.18
C THR A 188 -23.29 17.73 6.01
N ASP A 189 -24.20 16.92 5.45
CA ASP A 189 -25.37 16.38 6.15
C ASP A 189 -25.40 14.85 6.11
N GLU A 190 -25.61 14.22 7.28
CA GLU A 190 -25.72 12.78 7.43
C GLU A 190 -26.89 12.19 6.63
N LYS A 191 -27.96 12.97 6.39
CA LYS A 191 -29.10 12.56 5.57
C LYS A 191 -28.74 12.39 4.10
N GLU A 192 -27.73 13.09 3.59
CA GLU A 192 -27.27 12.93 2.21
C GLU A 192 -26.61 11.56 2.00
N ILE A 193 -26.09 10.93 3.07
CA ILE A 193 -25.43 9.62 2.99
C ILE A 193 -26.42 8.52 2.60
N SER A 194 -27.65 8.52 3.14
CA SER A 194 -28.64 7.48 2.83
C SER A 194 -28.99 7.48 1.34
N ASP A 195 -29.12 8.66 0.74
CA ASP A 195 -29.45 8.79 -0.67
C ASP A 195 -28.28 8.38 -1.58
N LEU A 196 -27.04 8.63 -1.13
CA LEU A 196 -25.82 8.30 -1.88
C LEU A 196 -25.39 6.82 -1.78
N THR A 197 -25.67 6.16 -0.65
CA THR A 197 -25.27 4.76 -0.41
C THR A 197 -26.26 3.73 -0.97
N THR A 198 -27.48 4.14 -1.33
CA THR A 198 -28.53 3.23 -1.83
C THR A 198 -28.38 2.92 -3.34
N GLN A 199 -27.37 3.47 -4.02
CA GLN A 199 -27.13 3.29 -5.46
C GLN A 199 -26.10 2.21 -5.84
N HIS A 200 -25.64 1.38 -4.90
CA HIS A 200 -24.68 0.29 -5.16
C HIS A 200 -25.21 -1.08 -4.78
#